data_AF-A0A0P9QP07-F1
#
_entry.id   AF-A0A0P9QP07-F1
#
_cell.length_a   1.000
_cell.length_b   1.000
_cell.length_c   1.000
_cell.angle_alpha   90.00
_cell.angle_beta   90.00
_cell.angle_gamma   90.00
#
_symmetry.space_group_name_H-M   'P 1'
#
loop_
_entity.id
_entity.type
_entity.pdbx_description
1 polymer ?
#
loop_
_entity_poly.entity_id
_entity_poly.type
_entity_poly.pdbx_seq_one_letter_code
_entity_poly.pdbx_strand_id
1 'polypeptide(L)'
;MNRQQFIDYVQKKYDTKPDHPWEKFPDYAVFRHSDNDKWYALLMDIPAEKIGIDENKRVDVIDLKVQPELVGSLRKKPGIYPAYHMNKEHWITVLLNGPLDAKEIHSLIEDSFQLTR
;
A
#
# COMPACT_ATOMS: atom_id res chain seq x y z
N MET A 1 10.52 -4.82 3.49
CA MET A 1 9.96 -5.60 2.36
C MET A 1 10.06 -4.77 1.09
N ASN A 2 10.47 -5.35 -0.04
CA ASN A 2 10.56 -4.65 -1.33
C ASN A 2 9.32 -4.91 -2.22
N ARG A 3 9.27 -4.24 -3.38
CA ARG A 3 8.19 -4.35 -4.37
C ARG A 3 7.90 -5.78 -4.82
N GLN A 4 8.94 -6.51 -5.24
CA GLN A 4 8.76 -7.88 -5.75
C GLN A 4 8.24 -8.81 -4.66
N GLN A 5 8.79 -8.70 -3.44
CA GLN A 5 8.33 -9.47 -2.28
C GLN A 5 6.85 -9.21 -1.96
N PHE A 6 6.39 -7.96 -2.09
CA PHE A 6 4.98 -7.62 -1.92
C PHE A 6 4.11 -8.31 -2.97
N ILE A 7 4.46 -8.20 -4.26
CA ILE A 7 3.74 -8.83 -5.38
C ILE A 7 3.68 -10.35 -5.20
N ASP A 8 4.82 -10.97 -4.90
CA ASP A 8 4.91 -12.42 -4.68
C ASP A 8 4.06 -12.86 -3.47
N TYR A 9 4.06 -12.07 -2.39
CA TYR A 9 3.29 -12.36 -1.20
C TYR A 9 1.78 -12.35 -1.47
N VAL A 10 1.26 -11.30 -2.12
CA VAL A 10 -0.18 -11.19 -2.39
C VAL A 10 -0.65 -12.19 -3.43
N GLN A 11 0.18 -12.49 -4.44
CA GLN A 11 -0.09 -13.56 -5.40
C GLN A 11 -0.13 -14.92 -4.71
N LYS A 12 0.82 -15.21 -3.81
CA LYS A 12 0.88 -16.50 -3.12
C LYS A 12 -0.23 -16.68 -2.09
N LYS A 13 -0.60 -15.62 -1.36
CA LYS A 13 -1.54 -15.70 -0.24
C LYS A 13 -2.99 -15.51 -0.65
N TYR A 14 -3.26 -14.60 -1.61
CA TYR A 14 -4.61 -14.21 -1.99
C TYR A 14 -4.95 -14.53 -3.46
N ASP A 15 -4.04 -15.20 -4.19
CA ASP A 15 -4.16 -15.46 -5.64
C ASP A 15 -4.48 -14.20 -6.47
N THR A 16 -4.02 -13.04 -6.02
CA THR A 16 -4.27 -11.76 -6.67
C THR A 16 -3.10 -11.37 -7.56
N LYS A 17 -3.41 -11.07 -8.83
CA LYS A 17 -2.46 -10.51 -9.79
C LYS A 17 -2.49 -8.98 -9.75
N PRO A 18 -1.35 -8.32 -10.04
CA PRO A 18 -1.35 -6.89 -10.25
C PRO A 18 -2.22 -6.52 -11.46
N ASP A 19 -2.98 -5.45 -11.33
CA ASP A 19 -3.73 -4.85 -12.43
C ASP A 19 -3.25 -3.40 -12.63
N HIS A 20 -3.24 -2.92 -13.87
CA HIS A 20 -2.63 -1.66 -14.28
C HIS A 20 -3.66 -0.75 -14.96
N PRO A 21 -4.54 -0.07 -14.18
CA PRO A 21 -5.63 0.73 -14.75
C PRO A 21 -5.16 1.98 -15.51
N TRP A 22 -3.91 2.40 -15.32
CA TRP A 22 -3.39 3.65 -15.83
C TRP A 22 -2.28 3.41 -16.87
N GLU A 23 -2.60 3.60 -18.16
CA GLU A 23 -1.62 3.45 -19.25
C GLU A 23 -0.38 4.34 -19.10
N LYS A 24 -0.56 5.54 -18.52
CA LYS A 24 0.54 6.50 -18.30
C LYS A 24 1.44 6.15 -17.13
N PHE A 25 1.02 5.22 -16.27
CA PHE A 25 1.74 4.83 -15.05
C PHE A 25 1.84 3.30 -14.98
N PRO A 26 2.63 2.68 -15.87
CA PRO A 26 2.77 1.21 -15.91
C PRO A 26 3.34 0.63 -14.61
N ASP A 27 4.11 1.42 -13.85
CA ASP A 27 4.67 1.01 -12.57
C ASP A 27 3.67 1.08 -11.41
N TYR A 28 2.45 1.56 -11.65
CA TYR A 28 1.39 1.58 -10.64
C TYR A 28 0.52 0.35 -10.84
N ALA A 29 0.19 -0.32 -9.75
CA ALA A 29 -0.63 -1.51 -9.78
C ALA A 29 -1.67 -1.50 -8.67
N VAL A 30 -2.89 -1.91 -8.99
CA VAL A 30 -3.95 -2.14 -8.01
C VAL A 30 -4.11 -3.63 -7.77
N PHE A 31 -4.47 -3.97 -6.54
CA PHE A 31 -4.78 -5.33 -6.12
C PHE A 31 -6.20 -5.31 -5.58
N ARG A 32 -7.04 -6.15 -6.17
CA ARG A 32 -8.49 -6.15 -5.97
C ARG A 32 -9.02 -7.57 -5.79
N HIS A 33 -10.14 -7.70 -5.08
CA HIS A 33 -10.80 -9.01 -4.97
C HIS A 33 -11.44 -9.40 -6.30
N SER A 34 -11.37 -10.69 -6.64
CA SER A 34 -11.95 -11.22 -7.88
C SER A 34 -13.47 -11.33 -7.85
N ASP A 35 -14.08 -11.27 -6.66
CA ASP A 35 -15.54 -11.44 -6.46
C ASP A 35 -16.31 -10.11 -6.47
N ASN A 36 -15.67 -8.99 -6.11
CA ASN A 36 -16.34 -7.70 -5.96
C ASN A 36 -15.58 -6.49 -6.55
N ASP A 37 -14.42 -6.71 -7.18
CA ASP A 37 -13.54 -5.70 -7.79
C ASP A 37 -13.03 -4.59 -6.87
N LYS A 38 -13.31 -4.64 -5.55
CA LYS A 38 -12.85 -3.64 -4.60
C LYS A 38 -11.35 -3.77 -4.39
N TRP A 39 -10.67 -2.62 -4.38
CA TRP A 39 -9.23 -2.55 -4.15
C TRP A 39 -8.94 -2.72 -2.67
N TYR A 40 -7.92 -3.52 -2.36
CA TYR A 40 -7.37 -3.64 -1.02
C TYR A 40 -5.91 -3.14 -0.94
N ALA A 41 -5.23 -3.00 -2.07
CA ALA A 41 -3.92 -2.37 -2.10
C ALA A 41 -3.68 -1.61 -3.41
N LEU A 42 -2.90 -0.55 -3.31
CA LEU A 42 -2.42 0.23 -4.45
C LEU A 42 -0.90 0.40 -4.32
N LEU A 43 -0.15 -0.22 -5.22
CA LEU A 43 1.30 -0.11 -5.32
C LEU A 43 1.67 1.03 -6.26
N MET A 44 2.56 1.91 -5.82
CA MET A 44 2.99 3.08 -6.58
C MET A 44 4.49 3.30 -6.43
N ASP A 45 5.11 3.80 -7.48
CA ASP A 45 6.45 4.39 -7.44
C ASP A 45 6.30 5.91 -7.50
N ILE A 46 6.73 6.64 -6.46
CA ILE A 46 6.47 8.08 -6.32
C ILE A 46 7.74 8.85 -5.93
N PRO A 47 7.85 10.16 -6.25
CA PRO A 47 8.88 11.02 -5.65
C PRO A 47 8.70 11.05 -4.12
N ALA A 48 9.79 10.87 -3.37
CA ALA A 48 9.75 10.75 -1.90
C ALA A 48 9.16 12.01 -1.22
N GLU A 49 9.34 13.19 -1.83
CA GLU A 49 8.74 14.46 -1.41
C GLU A 49 7.21 14.41 -1.29
N LYS A 50 6.52 13.54 -2.06
CA LYS A 50 5.05 13.44 -2.06
C LYS A 50 4.48 12.90 -0.76
N ILE A 51 5.30 12.20 0.02
CA ILE A 51 4.96 11.72 1.36
C ILE A 51 5.76 12.44 2.46
N GLY A 52 6.45 13.53 2.12
CA GLY A 52 7.15 14.38 3.09
C GLY A 52 8.56 13.90 3.45
N ILE A 53 9.19 13.07 2.61
CA ILE A 53 10.60 12.71 2.76
C ILE A 53 11.44 13.69 1.94
N ASP A 54 12.34 14.42 2.59
CA ASP A 54 13.24 15.39 1.96
C ASP A 54 14.44 14.68 1.30
N GLU A 55 14.15 13.88 0.28
CA GLU A 55 15.15 13.20 -0.53
C GLU A 55 14.76 13.28 -2.01
N ASN A 56 15.72 13.64 -2.87
CA ASN A 56 15.52 13.68 -4.32
C ASN A 56 15.65 12.28 -4.93
N LYS A 57 14.77 11.36 -4.52
CA LYS A 57 14.69 9.99 -5.02
C LYS A 57 13.24 9.55 -5.20
N ARG A 58 13.05 8.44 -5.91
CA ARG A 58 11.77 7.75 -6.00
C ARG A 58 11.71 6.59 -5.01
N VAL A 59 10.51 6.28 -4.54
CA VAL A 59 10.25 5.25 -3.54
C VAL A 59 9.00 4.47 -3.91
N ASP A 60 9.08 3.15 -3.70
CA ASP A 60 7.90 2.29 -3.77
C ASP A 60 7.07 2.43 -2.49
N VAL A 61 5.77 2.61 -2.64
CA VAL A 61 4.81 2.66 -1.55
C VAL A 61 3.60 1.78 -1.85
N ILE A 62 2.91 1.35 -0.80
CA ILE A 62 1.59 0.73 -0.92
C ILE A 62 0.56 1.52 -0.10
N ASP A 63 -0.57 1.83 -0.71
CA ASP A 63 -1.74 2.34 -0.02
C ASP A 63 -2.60 1.17 0.44
N LEU A 64 -2.94 1.16 1.73
CA LEU A 64 -3.73 0.11 2.39
C LEU A 64 -4.91 0.72 3.14
N LYS A 65 -6.06 0.05 3.06
CA LYS A 65 -7.26 0.44 3.79
C LYS A 65 -7.13 0.01 5.25
N VAL A 66 -7.55 0.88 6.16
CA VAL A 66 -7.52 0.65 7.60
C VAL A 66 -8.82 1.16 8.23
N GLN A 67 -9.09 0.72 9.44
CA GLN A 67 -10.18 1.29 10.24
C GLN A 67 -9.86 2.75 10.59
N PRO A 68 -10.81 3.70 10.45
CA PRO A 68 -10.56 5.13 10.70
C PRO A 68 -9.93 5.44 12.05
N GLU A 69 -10.35 4.73 13.10
CA GLU A 69 -9.84 4.85 14.46
C GLU A 69 -8.35 4.49 14.59
N LEU A 70 -7.82 3.65 13.69
CA LEU A 70 -6.43 3.21 13.71
C LEU A 70 -5.49 4.16 12.95
N VAL A 71 -5.99 4.94 11.99
CA VAL A 71 -5.18 5.82 11.12
C VAL A 71 -4.22 6.69 11.93
N GLY A 72 -4.73 7.35 12.99
CA GLY A 72 -3.93 8.24 13.81
C GLY A 72 -2.82 7.53 14.58
N SER A 73 -3.06 6.30 15.04
CA SER A 73 -2.06 5.50 15.77
C SER A 73 -1.01 4.90 14.82
N LEU A 74 -1.43 4.41 13.66
CA LEU A 74 -0.55 3.81 12.65
C LEU A 74 0.43 4.85 12.08
N ARG A 75 -0.03 6.08 11.82
CA ARG A 75 0.80 7.19 11.34
C ARG A 75 1.85 7.69 12.35
N LYS A 76 1.82 7.23 13.61
CA LYS A 76 2.91 7.50 14.57
C LYS A 76 4.10 6.57 14.39
N LYS A 77 3.93 5.46 13.66
CA LYS A 77 5.01 4.51 13.37
C LYS A 77 5.87 5.06 12.23
N PRO A 78 7.21 4.97 12.33
CA PRO A 78 8.10 5.42 11.27
C PRO A 78 7.82 4.60 10.01
N GLY A 79 7.79 5.21 8.82
CA GLY A 79 7.51 4.52 7.57
C GLY A 79 6.02 4.40 7.19
N ILE A 80 5.11 4.90 8.03
CA ILE A 80 3.68 5.05 7.69
C ILE A 80 3.34 6.54 7.57
N TYR A 81 2.71 6.90 6.45
CA TYR A 81 2.41 8.26 6.05
C TYR A 81 0.90 8.46 5.79
N PRO A 82 0.42 9.72 5.70
CA PRO A 82 -0.92 9.98 5.20
C PRO A 82 -1.13 9.33 3.82
N ALA A 83 -2.34 8.86 3.53
CA ALA A 83 -2.69 8.30 2.22
C ALA A 83 -2.33 9.24 1.06
N TYR A 84 -1.72 8.68 0.03
CA TYR A 84 -1.38 9.36 -1.22
C TYR A 84 -2.37 8.92 -2.30
N HIS A 85 -3.03 9.87 -2.97
CA HIS A 85 -4.19 9.65 -3.87
C HIS A 85 -5.46 9.06 -3.23
N MET A 86 -5.38 8.34 -2.11
CA MET A 86 -6.55 7.74 -1.45
C MET A 86 -7.15 8.61 -0.32
N ASN A 87 -8.33 8.23 0.17
CA ASN A 87 -9.00 8.93 1.28
C ASN A 87 -8.22 8.75 2.59
N LYS A 88 -7.71 9.87 3.16
CA LYS A 88 -6.87 9.91 4.36
C LYS A 88 -7.55 9.47 5.65
N GLU A 89 -8.87 9.35 5.67
CA GLU A 89 -9.63 8.82 6.83
C GLU A 89 -9.71 7.30 6.84
N HIS A 90 -9.50 6.66 5.68
CA HIS A 90 -9.68 5.21 5.53
C HIS A 90 -8.43 4.49 5.01
N TRP A 91 -7.42 5.23 4.58
CA TRP A 91 -6.22 4.69 3.96
C TRP A 91 -4.97 5.27 4.59
N ILE A 92 -3.88 4.50 4.50
CA ILE A 92 -2.53 4.91 4.86
C ILE A 92 -1.56 4.56 3.74
N THR A 93 -0.48 5.33 3.63
CA THR A 93 0.63 5.01 2.72
C THR A 93 1.74 4.34 3.53
N VAL A 94 2.17 3.14 3.12
CA VAL A 94 3.27 2.41 3.74
C VAL A 94 4.48 2.43 2.81
N LEU A 95 5.62 2.88 3.32
CA LEU A 95 6.88 2.90 2.59
C LEU A 95 7.51 1.50 2.48
N LEU A 96 7.63 0.98 1.26
CA LEU A 96 8.42 -0.23 1.00
C LEU A 96 9.92 0.09 1.04
N ASN A 97 10.73 -0.90 1.37
CA ASN A 97 12.14 -0.73 1.76
C ASN A 97 12.35 0.30 2.90
N GLY A 98 11.30 0.60 3.65
CA GLY A 98 11.31 1.45 4.82
C GLY A 98 11.62 0.69 6.12
N PRO A 99 11.41 1.35 7.27
CA PRO A 99 11.73 0.81 8.59
C PRO A 99 10.74 -0.25 9.10
N LEU A 100 9.56 -0.41 8.47
CA LEU A 100 8.60 -1.45 8.84
C LEU A 100 9.13 -2.84 8.50
N ASP A 101 9.01 -3.77 9.44
CA ASP A 101 9.31 -5.16 9.19
C ASP A 101 8.24 -5.80 8.28
N ALA A 102 8.59 -6.92 7.64
CA ALA A 102 7.69 -7.59 6.71
C ALA A 102 6.45 -8.17 7.40
N LYS A 103 6.53 -8.58 8.67
CA LYS A 103 5.41 -9.19 9.39
C LYS A 103 4.31 -8.16 9.65
N GLU A 104 4.71 -6.95 10.03
CA GLU A 104 3.81 -5.84 10.24
C GLU A 104 3.11 -5.43 8.93
N ILE A 105 3.86 -5.33 7.83
CA ILE A 105 3.25 -5.02 6.53
C ILE A 105 2.28 -6.13 6.10
N HIS A 106 2.64 -7.41 6.31
CA HIS A 106 1.73 -8.53 6.04
C HIS A 106 0.43 -8.45 6.84
N SER A 107 0.49 -7.99 8.10
CA SER A 107 -0.70 -7.79 8.95
C SER A 107 -1.59 -6.67 8.40
N LEU A 108 -1.00 -5.54 8.00
CA LEU A 108 -1.74 -4.42 7.43
C LEU A 108 -2.40 -4.79 6.09
N ILE A 109 -1.74 -5.61 5.27
CA ILE A 109 -2.31 -6.14 4.03
C ILE A 109 -3.51 -7.04 4.33
N GLU A 110 -3.39 -7.92 5.33
CA GLU A 110 -4.51 -8.78 5.76
C GLU A 110 -5.70 -7.96 6.23
N ASP A 111 -5.48 -6.97 7.09
CA ASP A 111 -6.55 -6.10 7.58
C ASP A 111 -7.25 -5.37 6.43
N SER A 112 -6.48 -4.80 5.50
CA SER A 112 -7.01 -4.14 4.32
C SER A 112 -7.83 -5.10 3.44
N PHE A 113 -7.32 -6.31 3.22
CA PHE A 113 -8.01 -7.36 2.46
C PHE A 113 -9.35 -7.71 3.10
N GLN A 114 -9.41 -7.93 4.42
CA GLN A 114 -10.66 -8.23 5.12
C GLN A 114 -11.65 -7.05 5.14
N LEU A 115 -11.17 -5.82 5.28
CA LEU A 115 -12.02 -4.60 5.29
C LEU A 115 -12.67 -4.27 3.93
N THR A 116 -12.25 -4.97 2.88
CA THR A 116 -12.67 -4.70 1.49
C THR A 116 -13.33 -5.90 0.83
N ARG A 117 -13.56 -6.98 1.59
CA ARG A 117 -14.31 -8.14 1.12
C ARG A 117 -15.79 -7.81 0.88
#